data_AF-A0AA35UUJ3-F1
#
_entry.id   AF-A0AA35UUJ3-F1
#
_cell.length_a   1.000
_cell.length_b   1.000
_cell.length_c   1.000
_cell.angle_alpha   90.00
_cell.angle_beta   90.00
_cell.angle_gamma   90.00
#
_symmetry.space_group_name_H-M   'P 1'
#
loop_
_entity.id
_entity.type
_entity.pdbx_description
1 polymer ?
#
loop_
_entity_poly.entity_id
_entity_poly.type
_entity_poly.pdbx_seq_one_letter_code
_entity_poly.pdbx_strand_id
1 'polypeptide(L)'
;MINDHFGNALPNWVSRNFFRKEDLDRYAALSNQLLVTPTQQMLEFCDGGRALVDRYNRDKPLWKAFRQAVAERHAGLPAWQGDVRIKSYLIGSIVELAVYRRIERTMPQVVRMMVQPPVREGAVAARADFGLYVQGRPTLYIEVVGTVTRDGRSVSKDAETLRDNIEERLLRYVGVAPVEVVHIDEVCDPAILTAWVRHAIARAQAL
;
A
#
# COMPACT_ATOMS: atom_id res chain seq x y z
N MET A 1 3.57 1.60 33.35
CA MET A 1 3.62 0.69 32.21
C MET A 1 3.10 1.47 31.01
N ILE A 2 3.90 1.65 29.97
CA ILE A 2 3.47 2.33 28.74
C ILE A 2 2.96 1.23 27.81
N ASN A 3 1.71 1.34 27.35
CA ASN A 3 1.14 0.41 26.39
C ASN A 3 1.12 1.06 25.01
N ASP A 4 1.19 0.26 23.95
CA ASP A 4 0.97 0.77 22.59
C ASP A 4 -0.52 1.02 22.29
N HIS A 5 -0.82 1.65 21.15
CA HIS A 5 -2.17 1.91 20.62
C HIS A 5 -3.04 0.64 20.44
N PHE A 6 -2.42 -0.55 20.48
CA PHE A 6 -3.10 -1.84 20.47
C PHE A 6 -3.17 -2.51 21.85
N GLY A 7 -2.82 -1.80 22.94
CA GLY A 7 -2.98 -2.26 24.33
C GLY A 7 -1.87 -3.17 24.85
N ASN A 8 -0.74 -3.29 24.16
CA ASN A 8 0.36 -4.17 24.56
C ASN A 8 1.43 -3.42 25.36
N ALA A 9 1.94 -4.04 26.42
CA ALA A 9 3.04 -3.49 27.21
C ALA A 9 4.30 -3.26 26.36
N LEU A 10 4.83 -2.03 26.41
CA LEU A 10 6.15 -1.70 25.86
C LEU A 10 7.24 -1.95 26.89
N PRO A 11 8.47 -2.31 26.46
CA PRO A 11 9.59 -2.47 27.37
C PRO A 11 9.89 -1.19 28.17
N ASN A 12 10.22 -1.35 29.45
CA ASN A 12 10.49 -0.24 30.38
C ASN A 12 11.70 0.64 30.00
N TRP A 13 12.55 0.19 29.07
CA TRP A 13 13.72 0.95 28.60
C TRP A 13 13.41 1.97 27.50
N VAL A 14 12.18 1.97 26.94
CA VAL A 14 11.76 2.96 25.96
C VAL A 14 11.52 4.29 26.68
N SER A 15 12.58 5.08 26.84
CA SER A 15 12.49 6.45 27.36
C SER A 15 11.85 7.37 26.31
N ARG A 16 11.11 8.40 26.76
CA ARG A 16 10.50 9.42 25.88
C ARG A 16 11.49 10.14 24.94
N ASN A 17 12.79 10.05 25.21
CA ASN A 17 13.86 10.69 24.45
C ASN A 17 14.69 9.71 23.59
N PHE A 18 14.29 8.43 23.51
CA PHE A 18 15.03 7.44 22.74
C PHE A 18 14.90 7.65 21.22
N PHE A 19 13.75 8.15 20.76
CA PHE A 19 13.49 8.40 19.34
C PHE A 19 13.81 9.85 18.98
N ARG A 20 14.52 10.05 17.86
CA ARG A 20 14.84 11.38 17.35
C ARG A 20 13.56 12.03 16.81
N LYS A 21 13.31 13.29 17.15
CA LYS A 21 12.10 14.00 16.71
C LYS A 21 12.04 14.08 15.19
N GLU A 22 13.19 14.29 14.55
CA GLU A 22 13.34 14.35 13.10
C GLU A 22 12.97 13.02 12.43
N ASP A 23 13.29 11.89 13.05
CA ASP A 23 12.96 10.57 12.53
C ASP A 23 11.45 10.28 12.68
N LEU A 24 10.84 10.70 13.79
CA LEU A 24 9.39 10.62 13.98
C LEU A 24 8.65 11.49 12.96
N ASP A 25 9.12 12.72 12.74
CA ASP A 25 8.56 13.67 11.78
C ASP A 25 8.74 13.19 10.34
N ARG A 26 9.88 12.55 10.01
CA ARG A 26 10.11 11.95 8.69
C ARG A 26 9.17 10.78 8.43
N TYR A 27 8.98 9.88 9.40
CA TYR A 27 8.00 8.79 9.24
C TYR A 27 6.59 9.32 9.03
N ALA A 28 6.19 10.36 9.80
CA ALA A 28 4.89 11.00 9.65
C ALA A 28 4.72 11.69 8.28
N ALA A 29 5.77 12.35 7.78
CA ALA A 29 5.77 12.95 6.45
C ALA A 29 5.60 11.88 5.36
N LEU A 30 6.37 10.79 5.41
CA LEU A 30 6.21 9.65 4.50
C LEU A 30 4.79 9.07 4.57
N SER A 31 4.24 8.93 5.77
CA SER A 31 2.89 8.41 5.95
C SER A 31 1.83 9.30 5.30
N ASN A 32 1.94 10.62 5.47
CA ASN A 32 1.05 11.59 4.84
C ASN A 32 1.22 11.65 3.33
N GLN A 33 2.43 11.44 2.81
CA GLN A 33 2.68 11.39 1.38
C GLN A 33 2.13 10.11 0.75
N LEU A 34 2.25 8.97 1.42
CA LEU A 34 1.75 7.67 0.95
C LEU A 34 0.27 7.44 1.25
N LEU A 35 -0.34 8.29 2.07
CA LEU A 35 -1.72 8.18 2.52
C LEU A 35 -1.97 6.95 3.40
N VAL A 36 -0.93 6.34 3.97
CA VAL A 36 -0.97 5.16 4.85
C VAL A 36 0.21 5.26 5.80
N THR A 37 0.17 4.59 6.96
CA THR A 37 1.41 4.39 7.72
C THR A 37 2.19 3.23 7.10
N PRO A 38 3.37 3.46 6.49
CA PRO A 38 4.08 2.44 5.75
C PRO A 38 4.61 1.33 6.66
N THR A 39 4.60 0.11 6.16
CA THR A 39 5.30 -1.02 6.79
C THR A 39 6.81 -0.83 6.64
N GLN A 40 7.56 -1.63 7.40
CA GLN A 40 9.02 -1.71 7.23
C GLN A 40 9.41 -2.02 5.78
N GLN A 41 8.69 -2.91 5.06
CA GLN A 41 8.98 -3.22 3.67
C GLN A 41 8.76 -2.02 2.74
N MET A 42 7.66 -1.28 2.91
CA MET A 42 7.41 -0.07 2.12
C MET A 42 8.48 1.00 2.35
N LEU A 43 8.93 1.16 3.60
CA LEU A 43 9.97 2.13 3.94
C LEU A 43 11.31 1.86 3.25
N GLU A 44 11.61 0.62 2.87
CA GLU A 44 12.85 0.32 2.13
C GLU A 44 12.89 0.98 0.75
N PHE A 45 11.73 1.33 0.18
CA PHE A 45 11.58 1.99 -1.12
C PHE A 45 11.27 3.48 -1.02
N CYS A 46 11.04 4.00 0.19
CA CYS A 46 10.78 5.41 0.42
C CYS A 46 12.09 6.19 0.53
N ASP A 47 12.11 7.44 0.06
CA ASP A 47 13.27 8.32 0.25
C ASP A 47 13.61 8.48 1.75
N GLY A 48 14.82 8.05 2.12
CA GLY A 48 15.33 7.99 3.49
C GLY A 48 14.54 7.10 4.46
N GLY A 49 13.58 6.30 3.97
CA GLY A 49 12.86 5.33 4.80
C GLY A 49 13.76 4.18 5.26
N ARG A 50 14.74 3.77 4.45
CA ARG A 50 15.72 2.73 4.81
C ARG A 50 16.48 3.06 6.10
N ALA A 51 16.88 4.33 6.28
CA ALA A 51 17.58 4.77 7.49
C ALA A 51 16.73 4.62 8.77
N LEU A 52 15.40 4.77 8.66
CA LEU A 52 14.47 4.54 9.77
C LEU A 52 14.39 3.04 10.09
N VAL A 53 14.31 2.20 9.05
CA VAL A 53 14.28 0.73 9.20
C VAL A 53 15.56 0.24 9.87
N ASP A 54 16.73 0.64 9.39
CA ASP A 54 18.02 0.19 9.93
C ASP A 54 18.22 0.63 11.41
N ARG A 55 17.62 1.76 11.79
CA ARG A 55 17.71 2.31 13.16
C ARG A 55 16.72 1.65 14.12
N TYR A 56 15.48 1.44 13.69
CA TYR A 56 14.35 1.13 14.58
C TYR A 56 13.67 -0.22 14.33
N ASN A 57 13.98 -0.92 13.25
CA ASN A 57 13.42 -2.25 12.97
C ASN A 57 14.42 -3.40 13.27
N ARG A 58 15.19 -3.26 14.36
CA ARG A 58 16.16 -4.28 14.79
C ARG A 58 15.50 -5.45 15.51
N ASP A 59 14.38 -5.17 16.16
CA ASP A 59 13.52 -6.14 16.83
C ASP A 59 12.07 -5.65 16.87
N LYS A 60 11.13 -6.59 17.05
CA LYS A 60 9.69 -6.30 17.04
C LYS A 60 9.29 -5.29 18.13
N PRO A 61 9.75 -5.41 19.40
CA PRO A 61 9.45 -4.41 20.44
C PRO A 61 9.91 -2.99 20.10
N LEU A 62 11.13 -2.82 19.59
CA LEU A 62 11.68 -1.52 19.22
C LEU A 62 10.87 -0.86 18.10
N TRP A 63 10.54 -1.62 17.06
CA TRP A 63 9.72 -1.12 15.95
C TRP A 63 8.34 -0.67 16.41
N LYS A 64 7.73 -1.46 17.29
CA LYS A 64 6.43 -1.16 17.90
C LYS A 64 6.48 0.11 18.75
N ALA A 65 7.51 0.26 19.56
CA ALA A 65 7.74 1.44 20.37
C ALA A 65 7.97 2.70 19.51
N PHE A 66 8.72 2.59 18.42
CA PHE A 66 8.92 3.69 17.47
C PHE A 66 7.59 4.14 16.86
N ARG A 67 6.79 3.20 16.35
CA ARG A 67 5.45 3.50 15.81
C ARG A 67 4.52 4.12 16.85
N GLN A 68 4.60 3.68 18.11
CA GLN A 68 3.83 4.28 19.19
C GLN A 68 4.23 5.74 19.43
N ALA A 69 5.53 6.03 19.51
CA ALA A 69 6.04 7.39 19.67
C ALA A 69 5.64 8.31 18.50
N VAL A 70 5.61 7.77 17.28
CA VAL A 70 5.06 8.46 16.11
C VAL A 70 3.58 8.78 16.33
N ALA A 71 2.76 7.80 16.73
CA ALA A 71 1.32 7.97 16.92
C ALA A 71 0.99 8.99 18.03
N GLU A 72 1.75 8.99 19.12
CA GLU A 72 1.59 9.94 20.22
C GLU A 72 1.93 11.38 19.80
N ARG A 73 2.92 11.54 18.93
CA ARG A 73 3.34 12.85 18.41
C ARG A 73 2.44 13.34 17.28
N HIS A 74 1.95 12.43 16.44
CA HIS A 74 1.21 12.69 15.21
C HIS A 74 -0.12 11.92 15.23
N ALA A 75 -1.06 12.38 16.07
CA ALA A 75 -2.34 11.70 16.29
C ALA A 75 -3.27 11.64 15.06
N GLY A 76 -3.00 12.45 14.02
CA GLY A 76 -3.79 12.53 12.79
C GLY A 76 -3.28 11.68 11.63
N LEU A 77 -2.36 10.74 11.88
CA LEU A 77 -1.81 9.93 10.80
C LEU A 77 -2.85 9.05 10.11
N PRO A 78 -2.66 8.74 8.81
CA PRO A 78 -3.56 7.86 8.08
C PRO A 78 -3.63 6.44 8.68
N ALA A 79 -4.57 5.62 8.20
CA ALA A 79 -4.76 4.24 8.65
C ALA A 79 -3.48 3.40 8.79
N TRP A 80 -3.47 2.55 9.81
CA TRP A 80 -2.47 1.51 10.05
C TRP A 80 -2.82 0.22 9.31
N GLN A 81 -1.86 -0.71 9.22
CA GLN A 81 -2.08 -2.04 8.62
C GLN A 81 -3.24 -2.84 9.27
N GLY A 82 -3.68 -2.48 10.49
CA GLY A 82 -4.85 -3.06 11.13
C GLY A 82 -6.21 -2.50 10.66
N ASP A 83 -6.21 -1.37 9.93
CA ASP A 83 -7.41 -0.57 9.62
C ASP A 83 -7.84 -0.70 8.15
N VAL A 84 -7.55 -1.82 7.49
CA VAL A 84 -7.68 -1.99 6.02
C VAL A 84 -9.12 -2.23 5.53
N ARG A 85 -10.14 -1.91 6.34
CA ARG A 85 -11.54 -2.01 5.93
C ARG A 85 -12.04 -0.63 5.47
N ILE A 86 -12.53 -0.55 4.24
CA ILE A 86 -13.22 0.64 3.73
C ILE A 86 -14.65 0.26 3.37
N LYS A 87 -15.61 0.84 4.09
CA LYS A 87 -17.04 0.46 4.02
C LYS A 87 -17.19 -1.04 4.35
N SER A 88 -17.80 -1.81 3.46
CA SER A 88 -17.94 -3.27 3.54
C SER A 88 -16.82 -4.04 2.81
N TYR A 89 -15.83 -3.35 2.25
CA TYR A 89 -14.75 -3.98 1.48
C TYR A 89 -13.53 -4.24 2.36
N LEU A 90 -12.99 -5.45 2.23
CA LEU A 90 -11.68 -5.83 2.76
C LEU A 90 -10.63 -5.48 1.71
N ILE A 91 -9.76 -4.53 2.00
CA ILE A 91 -8.54 -4.31 1.21
C ILE A 91 -7.49 -5.28 1.71
N GLY A 92 -6.84 -6.01 0.80
CA GLY A 92 -5.98 -7.15 1.10
C GLY A 92 -4.63 -6.77 1.72
N SER A 93 -4.17 -5.54 1.49
CA SER A 93 -2.88 -5.05 1.99
C SER A 93 -2.83 -3.53 2.18
N ILE A 94 -1.88 -3.08 3.00
CA ILE A 94 -1.58 -1.65 3.17
C ILE A 94 -1.09 -0.99 1.87
N VAL A 95 -0.47 -1.79 0.98
CA VAL A 95 0.01 -1.34 -0.34
C VAL A 95 -1.19 -1.05 -1.24
N GLU A 96 -2.16 -1.96 -1.30
CA GLU A 96 -3.44 -1.73 -1.98
C GLU A 96 -4.18 -0.52 -1.40
N LEU A 97 -4.15 -0.33 -0.07
CA LEU A 97 -4.79 0.82 0.58
C LEU A 97 -4.17 2.16 0.12
N ALA A 98 -2.85 2.21 -0.05
CA ALA A 98 -2.16 3.40 -0.57
C ALA A 98 -2.61 3.73 -2.00
N VAL A 99 -2.72 2.70 -2.85
CA VAL A 99 -3.23 2.81 -4.23
C VAL A 99 -4.69 3.27 -4.22
N TYR A 100 -5.55 2.62 -3.45
CA TYR A 100 -6.97 2.97 -3.30
C TYR A 100 -7.15 4.45 -2.93
N ARG A 101 -6.46 4.91 -1.88
CA ARG A 101 -6.57 6.30 -1.41
C ARG A 101 -6.06 7.30 -2.44
N ARG A 102 -5.03 6.93 -3.21
CA ARG A 102 -4.54 7.78 -4.31
C ARG A 102 -5.56 7.88 -5.44
N ILE A 103 -6.15 6.75 -5.84
CA ILE A 103 -7.20 6.72 -6.86
C ILE A 103 -8.36 7.58 -6.39
N GLU A 104 -8.89 7.34 -5.18
CA GLU A 104 -10.02 8.09 -4.63
C GLU A 104 -9.80 9.61 -4.63
N ARG A 105 -8.59 10.08 -4.31
CA ARG A 105 -8.25 11.51 -4.35
C ARG A 105 -8.11 12.10 -5.75
N THR A 106 -7.82 11.27 -6.76
CA THR A 106 -7.52 11.72 -8.13
C THR A 106 -8.68 11.44 -9.10
N MET A 107 -9.64 10.61 -8.69
CA MET A 107 -10.69 10.08 -9.55
C MET A 107 -11.70 11.17 -9.93
N PRO A 108 -11.94 11.40 -11.24
CA PRO A 108 -12.99 12.31 -11.69
C PRO A 108 -14.38 11.71 -11.47
N GLN A 109 -15.41 12.55 -11.39
CA GLN A 109 -16.80 12.13 -11.12
C GLN A 109 -17.36 11.11 -12.14
N VAL A 110 -16.83 11.12 -13.36
CA VAL A 110 -17.28 10.22 -14.45
C VAL A 110 -16.71 8.80 -14.36
N VAL A 111 -15.70 8.58 -13.50
CA VAL A 111 -15.10 7.27 -13.26
C VAL A 111 -15.54 6.78 -11.89
N ARG A 112 -15.96 5.52 -11.83
CA ARG A 112 -16.27 4.82 -10.58
C ARG A 112 -15.25 3.73 -10.34
N MET A 113 -14.66 3.70 -9.16
CA MET A 113 -13.83 2.58 -8.71
C MET A 113 -14.68 1.52 -7.99
N MET A 114 -14.40 0.24 -8.27
CA MET A 114 -14.86 -0.90 -7.51
C MET A 114 -13.67 -1.61 -6.86
N VAL A 115 -13.83 -2.04 -5.61
CA VAL A 115 -12.84 -2.86 -4.90
C VAL A 115 -13.20 -4.33 -5.05
N GLN A 116 -12.23 -5.16 -5.40
CA GLN A 116 -12.42 -6.59 -5.62
C GLN A 116 -13.56 -6.96 -6.59
N PRO A 117 -13.69 -6.31 -7.76
CA PRO A 117 -14.67 -6.73 -8.74
C PRO A 117 -14.28 -8.10 -9.31
N PRO A 118 -15.26 -8.95 -9.66
CA PRO A 118 -14.98 -10.17 -10.41
C PRO A 118 -14.44 -9.81 -11.80
N VAL A 119 -13.44 -10.55 -12.27
CA VAL A 119 -12.93 -10.45 -13.65
C VAL A 119 -13.91 -11.22 -14.54
N ARG A 120 -14.79 -10.51 -15.25
CA ARG A 120 -16.04 -11.06 -15.82
C ARG A 120 -15.88 -11.99 -17.03
N GLU A 121 -14.67 -12.36 -17.42
CA GLU A 121 -14.40 -13.01 -18.71
C GLU A 121 -13.39 -14.18 -18.61
N GLY A 122 -13.04 -14.61 -17.40
CA GLY A 122 -12.13 -15.75 -17.17
C GLY A 122 -12.86 -17.06 -16.85
N ALA A 123 -12.28 -18.21 -17.24
CA ALA A 123 -12.77 -19.55 -16.88
C ALA A 123 -12.63 -19.86 -15.37
N VAL A 124 -11.82 -19.09 -14.65
CA VAL A 124 -11.57 -19.21 -13.22
C VAL A 124 -12.18 -17.99 -12.51
N ALA A 125 -12.93 -18.22 -11.44
CA ALA A 125 -13.43 -17.15 -10.59
C ALA A 125 -12.26 -16.37 -9.99
N ALA A 126 -11.96 -15.20 -10.57
CA ALA A 126 -10.90 -14.31 -10.13
C ALA A 126 -11.48 -12.93 -9.77
N ARG A 127 -10.81 -12.23 -8.86
CA ARG A 127 -11.14 -10.85 -8.48
C ARG A 127 -9.88 -10.01 -8.64
N ALA A 128 -10.02 -8.88 -9.33
CA ALA A 128 -8.96 -7.87 -9.40
C ALA A 128 -8.82 -7.16 -8.06
N ASP A 129 -7.72 -6.45 -7.80
CA ASP A 129 -7.67 -5.60 -6.60
C ASP A 129 -8.65 -4.42 -6.74
N PHE A 130 -8.62 -3.76 -7.91
CA PHE A 130 -9.58 -2.72 -8.26
C PHE A 130 -10.07 -2.84 -9.71
N GLY A 131 -11.21 -2.24 -9.99
CA GLY A 131 -11.69 -2.00 -11.36
C GLY A 131 -12.20 -0.58 -11.51
N LEU A 132 -11.82 0.07 -12.60
CA LEU A 132 -12.31 1.36 -13.03
C LEU A 132 -13.48 1.17 -14.00
N TYR A 133 -14.57 1.88 -13.72
CA TYR A 133 -15.81 1.79 -14.47
C TYR A 133 -16.15 3.18 -15.03
N VAL A 134 -16.44 3.23 -16.33
CA VAL A 134 -16.92 4.43 -17.02
C VAL A 134 -18.33 4.15 -17.51
N GLN A 135 -19.26 5.05 -17.21
CA GLN A 135 -20.69 4.87 -17.55
C GLN A 135 -21.27 3.51 -17.11
N GLY A 136 -20.78 2.97 -15.98
CA GLY A 136 -21.26 1.70 -15.41
C GLY A 136 -20.68 0.43 -16.04
N ARG A 137 -19.75 0.52 -17.00
CA ARG A 137 -19.06 -0.63 -17.61
C ARG A 137 -17.63 -0.77 -17.08
N PRO A 138 -17.14 -1.99 -16.79
CA PRO A 138 -15.73 -2.18 -16.46
C PRO A 138 -14.90 -1.82 -17.68
N THR A 139 -13.93 -0.93 -17.51
CA THR A 139 -13.05 -0.45 -18.60
C THR A 139 -11.61 -0.88 -18.37
N LEU A 140 -11.15 -0.87 -17.12
CA LEU A 140 -9.77 -1.20 -16.77
C LEU A 140 -9.69 -1.86 -15.40
N TYR A 141 -9.00 -2.98 -15.28
CA TYR A 141 -8.66 -3.59 -13.99
C TYR A 141 -7.30 -3.11 -13.50
N ILE A 142 -7.11 -3.12 -12.19
CA ILE A 142 -5.84 -2.76 -11.53
C ILE A 142 -5.44 -3.91 -10.61
N GLU A 143 -4.18 -4.30 -10.75
CA GLU A 143 -3.50 -5.28 -9.90
C GLU A 143 -2.35 -4.60 -9.14
N VAL A 144 -2.34 -4.76 -7.83
CA VAL A 144 -1.30 -4.23 -6.95
C VAL A 144 -0.36 -5.37 -6.55
N VAL A 145 0.90 -5.25 -6.96
CA VAL A 145 1.93 -6.23 -6.67
C VAL A 145 2.76 -5.74 -5.48
N GLY A 146 2.31 -6.10 -4.29
CA GLY A 146 2.92 -5.66 -3.02
C GLY A 146 4.19 -6.38 -2.59
N THR A 147 4.67 -7.35 -3.38
CA THR A 147 5.78 -8.26 -2.99
C THR A 147 6.92 -8.32 -4.01
N VAL A 148 6.73 -7.74 -5.20
CA VAL A 148 7.70 -7.71 -6.29
C VAL A 148 7.80 -6.26 -6.77
N THR A 149 9.02 -5.83 -7.06
CA THR A 149 9.31 -4.50 -7.61
C THR A 149 9.18 -4.51 -9.13
N ARG A 150 9.10 -3.33 -9.76
CA ARG A 150 8.89 -3.20 -11.21
C ARG A 150 9.98 -3.88 -12.04
N ASP A 151 11.20 -3.99 -11.53
CA ASP A 151 12.32 -4.66 -12.20
C ASP A 151 12.31 -6.20 -12.01
N GLY A 152 11.29 -6.75 -11.35
CA GLY A 152 11.14 -8.18 -11.13
C GLY A 152 11.87 -8.72 -9.91
N ARG A 153 12.35 -7.87 -9.00
CA ARG A 153 12.98 -8.31 -7.75
C ARG A 153 11.95 -8.44 -6.62
N SER A 154 11.93 -9.59 -5.96
CA SER A 154 11.11 -9.82 -4.77
C SER A 154 11.64 -9.08 -3.54
N VAL A 155 10.73 -8.61 -2.68
CA VAL A 155 11.08 -7.84 -1.48
C VAL A 155 11.59 -8.71 -0.31
N SER A 156 11.43 -10.02 -0.39
CA SER A 156 11.91 -10.99 0.59
C SER A 156 12.04 -12.40 -0.02
N LYS A 157 12.68 -13.32 0.70
CA LYS A 157 12.74 -14.74 0.30
C LYS A 157 11.34 -15.38 0.26
N ASP A 158 10.48 -15.02 1.21
CA ASP A 158 9.10 -15.50 1.24
C ASP A 158 8.26 -14.91 0.10
N ALA A 159 8.58 -13.70 -0.36
CA ALA A 159 7.94 -13.11 -1.54
C ALA A 159 8.37 -13.82 -2.83
N GLU A 160 9.63 -14.28 -2.92
CA GLU A 160 10.13 -15.00 -4.10
C GLU A 160 9.35 -16.30 -4.34
N THR A 161 8.93 -17.02 -3.29
CA THR A 161 8.13 -18.24 -3.43
C THR A 161 6.70 -17.97 -3.94
N LEU A 162 6.26 -16.71 -3.93
CA LEU A 162 4.96 -16.28 -4.43
C LEU A 162 5.02 -15.71 -5.84
N ARG A 163 6.22 -15.56 -6.42
CA ARG A 163 6.41 -14.89 -7.72
C ARG A 163 5.65 -15.58 -8.84
N ASP A 164 5.80 -16.89 -8.98
CA ASP A 164 5.11 -17.66 -10.03
C ASP A 164 3.58 -17.53 -9.92
N ASN A 165 3.05 -17.54 -8.70
CA ASN A 165 1.62 -17.35 -8.44
C ASN A 165 1.12 -15.95 -8.88
N ILE A 166 1.97 -14.92 -8.78
CA ILE A 166 1.65 -13.56 -9.24
C ILE A 166 1.62 -13.51 -10.76
N GLU A 167 2.62 -14.11 -11.42
CA GLU A 167 2.67 -14.19 -12.88
C GLU A 167 1.46 -14.95 -13.43
N GLU A 168 1.13 -16.11 -12.86
CA GLU A 168 -0.09 -16.88 -13.19
C GLU A 168 -1.38 -16.09 -12.93
N ARG A 169 -1.41 -15.23 -11.91
CA ARG A 169 -2.55 -14.35 -11.64
C ARG A 169 -2.74 -13.32 -12.74
N LEU A 170 -1.65 -12.71 -13.20
CA LEU A 170 -1.67 -11.69 -14.26
C LEU A 170 -2.03 -12.26 -15.64
N LEU A 171 -1.66 -13.52 -15.92
CA LEU A 171 -2.02 -14.19 -17.18
C LEU A 171 -3.54 -14.30 -17.39
N ARG A 172 -4.36 -14.21 -16.34
CA ARG A 172 -5.83 -14.27 -16.42
C ARG A 172 -6.45 -13.09 -17.17
N TYR A 173 -5.71 -12.00 -17.35
CA TYR A 173 -6.18 -10.82 -18.08
C TYR A 173 -5.82 -10.86 -19.58
N VAL A 174 -4.88 -11.71 -19.98
CA VAL A 174 -4.35 -11.73 -21.36
C VAL A 174 -5.45 -12.14 -22.34
N GLY A 175 -5.78 -11.23 -23.27
CA GLY A 175 -6.85 -11.44 -24.26
C GLY A 175 -8.27 -11.38 -23.68
N VAL A 176 -8.40 -11.07 -22.39
CA VAL A 176 -9.65 -11.07 -21.64
C VAL A 176 -10.05 -9.63 -21.38
N ALA A 177 -9.26 -8.89 -20.60
CA ALA A 177 -9.58 -7.51 -20.23
C ALA A 177 -8.32 -6.64 -20.08
N PRO A 178 -8.44 -5.32 -20.30
CA PRO A 178 -7.37 -4.38 -20.00
C PRO A 178 -7.01 -4.40 -18.50
N VAL A 179 -5.71 -4.49 -18.21
CA VAL A 179 -5.16 -4.43 -16.85
C VAL A 179 -4.00 -3.44 -16.77
N GLU A 180 -3.90 -2.75 -15.65
CA GLU A 180 -2.72 -2.00 -15.21
C GLU A 180 -2.15 -2.68 -13.96
N VAL A 181 -0.83 -2.77 -13.90
CA VAL A 181 -0.10 -3.35 -12.76
C VAL A 181 0.73 -2.26 -12.11
N VAL A 182 0.69 -2.18 -10.78
CA VAL A 182 1.56 -1.28 -10.00
C VAL A 182 2.34 -2.06 -8.96
N HIS A 183 3.65 -1.83 -8.92
CA HIS A 183 4.57 -2.54 -8.04
C HIS A 183 4.85 -1.75 -6.77
N ILE A 184 5.28 -2.44 -5.70
CA ILE A 184 5.51 -1.82 -4.39
C ILE A 184 6.46 -0.61 -4.45
N ASP A 185 7.54 -0.67 -5.24
CA ASP A 185 8.48 0.43 -5.41
C ASP A 185 7.83 1.65 -6.08
N GLU A 186 6.94 1.42 -7.05
CA GLU A 186 6.14 2.48 -7.68
C GLU A 186 5.11 3.06 -6.72
N VAL A 187 4.50 2.24 -5.86
CA VAL A 187 3.57 2.70 -4.80
C VAL A 187 4.28 3.54 -3.76
N CYS A 188 5.54 3.23 -3.44
CA CYS A 188 6.32 3.89 -2.42
C CYS A 188 6.93 5.24 -2.86
N ASP A 189 6.85 5.58 -4.15
CA ASP A 189 7.15 6.92 -4.66
C ASP A 189 5.83 7.66 -4.95
N PRO A 190 5.47 8.69 -4.15
CA PRO A 190 4.23 9.43 -4.31
C PRO A 190 4.07 10.12 -5.67
N ALA A 191 5.16 10.55 -6.30
CA ALA A 191 5.13 11.22 -7.59
C ALA A 191 4.88 10.20 -8.71
N ILE A 192 5.58 9.06 -8.68
CA ILE A 192 5.36 7.94 -9.61
C ILE A 192 3.94 7.42 -9.47
N LEU A 193 3.48 7.10 -8.25
CA LEU A 193 2.13 6.60 -8.02
C LEU A 193 1.06 7.58 -8.51
N THR A 194 1.26 8.89 -8.34
CA THR A 194 0.32 9.91 -8.84
C THR A 194 0.27 9.93 -10.37
N ALA A 195 1.44 9.90 -11.02
CA ALA A 195 1.51 9.86 -12.49
C ALA A 195 0.87 8.57 -13.03
N TRP A 196 1.16 7.43 -12.41
CA TRP A 196 0.59 6.14 -12.74
C TRP A 196 -0.94 6.14 -12.59
N VAL A 197 -1.48 6.67 -11.48
CA VAL A 197 -2.94 6.75 -11.27
C VAL A 197 -3.62 7.62 -12.32
N ARG A 198 -3.01 8.76 -12.67
CA ARG A 198 -3.53 9.63 -13.74
C ARG A 198 -3.54 8.91 -15.09
N HIS A 199 -2.48 8.16 -15.40
CA HIS A 199 -2.40 7.34 -16.59
C HIS A 199 -3.51 6.27 -16.62
N ALA A 200 -3.68 5.51 -15.54
CA ALA A 200 -4.70 4.47 -15.45
C ALA A 200 -6.13 5.05 -15.61
N ILE A 201 -6.42 6.20 -15.00
CA ILE A 201 -7.71 6.89 -15.16
C ILE A 201 -7.92 7.33 -16.62
N ALA A 202 -6.92 7.96 -17.24
CA ALA A 202 -7.02 8.41 -18.63
C ALA A 202 -7.22 7.25 -19.60
N ARG A 203 -6.50 6.14 -19.38
CA ARG A 203 -6.65 4.91 -20.17
C ARG A 203 -8.05 4.32 -19.99
N ALA A 204 -8.58 4.25 -18.78
CA ALA A 204 -9.94 3.78 -18.52
C ALA A 204 -11.01 4.63 -19.23
N GLN A 205 -10.79 5.94 -19.37
CA GLN A 205 -11.70 6.84 -20.10
C GLN A 205 -11.61 6.71 -21.62
N ALA A 206 -10.49 6.19 -22.14
CA ALA A 206 -10.26 6.01 -23.58
C ALA A 206 -10.72 4.64 -24.11
N LEU A 207 -10.99 3.69 -23.21
CA LEU A 207 -11.50 2.34 -23.49
C LEU A 207 -13.04 2.32 -23.45
#